data_AF-A0A533V5V6-F1
#
_entry.id   AF-A0A533V5V6-F1
#
_cell.length_a   1.000
_cell.length_b   1.000
_cell.length_c   1.000
_cell.angle_alpha   90.00
_cell.angle_beta   90.00
_cell.angle_gamma   90.00
#
_symmetry.space_group_name_H-M   'P 1'
#
loop_
_entity.id
_entity.type
_entity.pdbx_description
1 polymer ?
#
loop_
_entity_poly.entity_id
_entity_poly.type
_entity_poly.pdbx_seq_one_letter_code
_entity_poly.pdbx_strand_id
1 'polypeptide(L)'
;MPLDESNEFVNSCSASAEFYSTLASVFSDVYLASMGYFLENKNWQNFQDLEKTWLSKCRTIFETRFREDGFVNLLSNAIHCYSKFALTTGLGQWYQNISNLTSLWNNFFIEPIRDTLWRTPSHKLHSEGKFALFHYNHADKRPNGKAPVLIIYAFINRHYILDLLPQVSIIRSLLASGLDIFATDWGTPSSYDQDLTLHHYINNYLDKSVDKIREHT
;
A
#
# COMPACT_ATOMS: atom_id res chain seq x y z
N MET A 1 -4.78 -14.74 33.73
CA MET A 1 -5.37 -15.22 32.47
C MET A 1 -6.39 -16.28 32.82
N PRO A 2 -7.67 -16.11 32.48
CA PRO A 2 -8.65 -17.19 32.53
C PRO A 2 -8.18 -18.39 31.67
N LEU A 3 -8.54 -19.62 32.06
CA LEU A 3 -8.09 -20.88 31.45
C LEU A 3 -8.38 -20.98 29.95
N ASP A 4 -9.41 -20.29 29.47
CA ASP A 4 -9.82 -20.25 28.07
C ASP A 4 -8.81 -19.47 27.20
N GLU A 5 -8.37 -18.30 27.67
CA GLU A 5 -7.34 -17.48 26.99
C GLU A 5 -6.00 -18.21 26.87
N SER A 6 -5.62 -19.01 27.88
CA SER A 6 -4.37 -19.79 27.82
C SER A 6 -4.41 -20.90 26.78
N ASN A 7 -5.56 -21.56 26.62
CA ASN A 7 -5.73 -22.59 25.60
C ASN A 7 -5.74 -21.98 24.20
N GLU A 8 -6.41 -20.84 24.01
CA GLU A 8 -6.44 -20.15 22.72
C GLU A 8 -5.07 -19.60 22.30
N PHE A 9 -4.30 -19.08 23.25
CA PHE A 9 -2.92 -18.66 23.00
C PHE A 9 -2.07 -19.83 22.49
N VAL A 10 -2.06 -20.95 23.23
CA VAL A 10 -1.29 -22.15 22.87
C VAL A 10 -1.70 -22.69 21.50
N ASN A 11 -3.01 -22.76 21.23
CA ASN A 11 -3.53 -23.19 19.94
C ASN A 11 -3.09 -22.25 18.79
N SER A 12 -3.11 -20.94 19.01
CA SER A 12 -2.64 -19.96 18.02
C SER A 12 -1.14 -20.08 17.73
N CYS A 13 -0.31 -20.30 18.76
CA CYS A 13 1.12 -20.51 18.61
C CYS A 13 1.43 -21.81 17.87
N SER A 14 0.73 -22.91 18.19
CA SER A 14 0.93 -24.21 17.53
C SER A 14 0.56 -24.12 16.05
N ALA A 15 -0.63 -23.61 15.73
CA ALA A 15 -1.08 -23.48 14.35
C ALA A 15 -0.16 -22.55 13.52
N SER A 16 0.33 -21.46 14.14
CA SER A 16 1.29 -20.57 13.49
C SER A 16 2.63 -21.28 13.23
N ALA A 17 3.15 -22.03 14.20
CA ALA A 17 4.41 -22.75 14.07
C ALA A 17 4.35 -23.81 12.95
N GLU A 18 3.25 -24.55 12.86
CA GLU A 18 3.01 -25.53 11.79
C GLU A 18 2.97 -24.85 10.41
N PHE A 19 2.22 -23.74 10.30
CA PHE A 19 2.17 -22.94 9.07
C PHE A 19 3.56 -22.42 8.68
N TYR A 20 4.29 -21.77 9.60
CA TYR A 20 5.61 -21.21 9.32
C TYR A 20 6.65 -22.27 8.96
N SER A 21 6.58 -23.46 9.58
CA SER A 21 7.47 -24.57 9.23
C SER A 21 7.23 -25.04 7.79
N THR A 22 5.96 -25.13 7.38
CA THR A 22 5.58 -25.49 6.01
C THR A 22 5.98 -24.39 5.03
N LEU A 23 5.73 -23.12 5.37
CA LEU A 23 6.15 -21.97 4.57
C LEU A 23 7.67 -21.97 4.36
N ALA A 24 8.45 -22.19 5.42
CA ALA A 24 9.90 -22.27 5.35
C ALA A 24 10.38 -23.42 4.45
N SER A 25 9.68 -24.57 4.46
CA SER A 25 9.98 -25.68 3.56
C SER A 25 9.81 -25.29 2.08
N VAL A 26 8.74 -24.56 1.74
CA VAL A 26 8.51 -24.09 0.36
C VAL A 26 9.62 -23.14 -0.09
N PHE A 27 10.03 -22.20 0.78
CA PHE A 27 11.15 -21.32 0.48
C PHE A 27 12.48 -22.08 0.37
N SER A 28 12.67 -23.13 1.16
CA SER A 28 13.85 -24.01 1.06
C SER A 28 13.90 -24.71 -0.30
N ASP A 29 12.77 -25.22 -0.79
CA ASP A 29 12.69 -25.86 -2.11
C ASP A 29 13.01 -24.87 -3.24
N VAL A 30 12.49 -23.65 -3.16
CA VAL A 30 12.83 -22.57 -4.12
C VAL A 30 14.31 -22.23 -4.06
N TYR A 31 14.89 -22.15 -2.86
CA TYR A 31 16.31 -21.89 -2.69
C TYR A 31 17.18 -23.00 -3.29
N LEU A 32 16.85 -24.27 -3.04
CA LEU A 32 17.56 -25.42 -3.60
C LEU A 32 17.44 -25.47 -5.13
N ALA A 33 16.25 -25.25 -5.67
CA ALA A 33 16.02 -25.19 -7.11
C ALA A 33 16.79 -24.04 -7.77
N SER A 34 16.86 -22.89 -7.10
CA SER A 34 17.63 -21.73 -7.54
C SER A 34 19.13 -22.05 -7.54
N MET A 35 19.64 -22.61 -6.45
CA MET A 35 21.04 -22.98 -6.32
C MET A 35 21.47 -23.99 -7.39
N GLY A 36 20.69 -25.06 -7.60
CA GLY A 36 20.95 -26.04 -8.66
C GLY A 36 20.98 -25.40 -10.05
N TYR A 37 20.02 -24.53 -10.34
CA TYR A 37 19.94 -23.82 -11.62
C TYR A 37 21.17 -22.95 -11.90
N PHE A 38 21.64 -22.19 -10.91
CA PHE A 38 22.81 -21.32 -11.08
C PHE A 38 24.15 -22.07 -11.08
N LEU A 39 24.23 -23.23 -10.41
CA LEU A 39 25.42 -24.09 -10.45
C LEU A 39 25.60 -24.77 -11.81
N GLU A 40 24.49 -25.18 -12.45
CA GLU A 40 24.48 -25.79 -13.78
C GLU A 40 24.75 -24.76 -14.89
N ASN A 41 24.23 -23.54 -14.76
CA ASN A 41 24.36 -22.51 -15.79
C ASN A 41 25.49 -21.52 -15.46
N LYS A 42 26.72 -21.86 -15.87
CA LYS A 42 27.91 -21.01 -15.70
C LYS A 42 28.05 -19.89 -16.74
N ASN A 43 27.19 -19.86 -17.77
CA ASN A 43 27.26 -18.86 -18.85
C ASN A 43 26.35 -17.66 -18.55
N TRP A 44 26.93 -16.63 -17.92
CA TRP A 44 26.23 -15.41 -17.49
C TRP A 44 26.04 -14.36 -18.59
N GLN A 45 26.38 -14.67 -19.85
CA GLN A 45 26.34 -13.68 -20.94
C GLN A 45 24.93 -13.25 -21.34
N ASN A 46 23.90 -14.08 -21.10
CA ASN A 46 22.51 -13.74 -21.40
C ASN A 46 21.63 -13.80 -20.13
N PHE A 47 21.78 -12.77 -19.28
CA PHE A 47 21.10 -12.69 -17.99
C PHE A 47 19.57 -12.65 -18.11
N GLN A 48 19.01 -12.04 -19.15
CA GLN A 48 17.56 -11.90 -19.29
C GLN A 48 16.86 -13.25 -19.49
N ASP A 49 17.44 -14.15 -20.30
CA ASP A 49 16.86 -15.48 -20.53
C ASP A 49 17.07 -16.41 -19.33
N LEU A 50 18.20 -16.24 -18.62
CA LEU A 50 18.44 -16.91 -17.34
C LEU A 50 17.42 -16.50 -16.28
N GLU A 51 17.18 -15.19 -16.14
CA GLU A 51 16.23 -14.62 -15.20
C GLU A 51 14.81 -15.12 -15.49
N LYS A 52 14.35 -15.09 -16.75
CA LYS A 52 13.02 -15.60 -17.13
C LYS A 52 12.85 -17.07 -16.78
N THR A 53 13.86 -17.88 -17.07
CA THR A 53 13.81 -19.32 -16.81
C THR A 53 13.83 -19.62 -15.31
N TRP A 54 14.66 -18.91 -14.56
CA TRP A 54 14.72 -19.00 -13.10
C TRP A 54 13.40 -18.58 -12.44
N LEU A 55 12.84 -17.43 -12.84
CA LEU A 55 11.55 -16.93 -12.36
C LEU A 55 10.41 -17.91 -12.69
N SER A 56 10.44 -18.51 -13.88
CA SER A 56 9.47 -19.54 -14.28
C SER A 56 9.54 -20.74 -13.34
N LYS A 57 10.74 -21.26 -13.04
CA LYS A 57 10.93 -22.36 -12.09
C LYS A 57 10.43 -22.01 -10.68
N CYS A 58 10.80 -20.83 -10.17
CA CYS A 58 10.35 -20.37 -8.85
C CYS A 58 8.82 -20.26 -8.80
N ARG A 59 8.21 -19.67 -9.84
CA ARG A 59 6.75 -19.54 -9.96
C ARG A 59 6.08 -20.91 -9.91
N THR A 60 6.56 -21.89 -10.69
CA THR A 60 5.97 -23.23 -10.69
C THR A 60 6.01 -23.89 -9.32
N ILE A 61 7.12 -23.74 -8.58
CA ILE A 61 7.25 -24.28 -7.22
C ILE A 61 6.23 -23.61 -6.29
N PHE A 62 6.17 -22.27 -6.28
CA PHE A 62 5.21 -21.54 -5.44
C PHE A 62 3.76 -21.86 -5.80
N GLU A 63 3.42 -21.88 -7.08
CA GLU A 63 2.06 -22.19 -7.54
C GLU A 63 1.64 -23.60 -7.16
N THR A 64 2.54 -24.57 -7.27
CA THR A 64 2.25 -25.95 -6.90
C THR A 64 2.07 -26.04 -5.38
N ARG A 65 3.04 -25.59 -4.60
CA ARG A 65 3.06 -25.77 -3.13
C ARG A 65 2.02 -24.94 -2.40
N PHE A 66 1.76 -23.69 -2.83
CA PHE A 66 0.73 -22.87 -2.18
C PHE A 66 -0.70 -23.30 -2.53
N ARG A 67 -0.89 -24.11 -3.57
CA ARG A 67 -2.20 -24.69 -3.93
C ARG A 67 -2.42 -26.07 -3.34
N GLU A 68 -1.44 -26.68 -2.69
CA GLU A 68 -1.63 -27.94 -1.97
C GLU A 68 -2.68 -27.75 -0.87
N ASP A 69 -3.68 -28.63 -0.82
CA ASP A 69 -4.76 -28.57 0.18
C ASP A 69 -4.20 -28.50 1.61
N GLY A 70 -3.08 -29.19 1.86
CA GLY A 70 -2.37 -29.14 3.14
C GLY A 70 -1.90 -27.72 3.51
N PHE A 71 -1.28 -27.00 2.58
CA PHE A 71 -0.82 -25.63 2.81
C PHE A 71 -2.00 -24.67 3.05
N VAL A 72 -3.04 -24.77 2.21
CA VAL A 72 -4.24 -23.92 2.32
C VAL A 72 -4.95 -24.17 3.65
N ASN A 73 -5.07 -25.42 4.08
CA ASN A 73 -5.68 -25.78 5.36
C ASN A 73 -4.85 -25.27 6.55
N LEU A 74 -3.52 -25.39 6.50
CA LEU A 74 -2.64 -24.86 7.55
C LEU A 74 -2.73 -23.33 7.65
N LEU A 75 -2.73 -22.62 6.52
CA LEU A 75 -2.91 -21.17 6.48
C LEU A 75 -4.28 -20.77 7.05
N SER A 76 -5.35 -21.44 6.60
CA SER A 76 -6.71 -21.22 7.09
C SER A 76 -6.81 -21.44 8.60
N ASN A 77 -6.23 -22.52 9.11
CA ASN A 77 -6.21 -22.83 10.54
C ASN A 77 -5.40 -21.79 11.34
N ALA A 78 -4.24 -21.38 10.85
CA ALA A 78 -3.44 -20.34 11.49
C ALA A 78 -4.19 -19.00 11.56
N ILE A 79 -4.83 -18.59 10.46
CA ILE A 79 -5.66 -17.37 10.42
C ILE A 79 -6.86 -17.50 11.38
N HIS A 80 -7.54 -18.65 11.38
CA HIS A 80 -8.70 -18.88 12.24
C HIS A 80 -8.34 -18.83 13.73
N CYS A 81 -7.30 -19.56 14.13
CA CYS A 81 -6.82 -19.58 15.52
C CYS A 81 -6.35 -18.19 15.96
N TYR A 82 -5.63 -17.46 15.10
CA TYR A 82 -5.20 -16.10 15.40
C TYR A 82 -6.37 -15.11 15.49
N SER A 83 -7.36 -15.22 14.61
CA SER A 83 -8.57 -14.39 14.65
C SER A 83 -9.36 -14.62 15.93
N LYS A 84 -9.52 -15.88 16.36
CA LYS A 84 -10.18 -16.23 17.63
C LYS A 84 -9.41 -15.66 18.81
N PHE A 85 -8.10 -15.89 18.86
CA PHE A 85 -7.23 -15.37 19.92
C PHE A 85 -7.25 -13.84 20.00
N ALA A 86 -7.27 -13.14 18.85
CA ALA A 86 -7.32 -11.68 18.77
C ALA A 86 -8.63 -11.10 19.32
N LEU A 87 -9.75 -11.81 19.19
CA LEU A 87 -11.04 -11.42 19.76
C LEU A 87 -11.03 -11.55 21.29
N THR A 88 -10.48 -12.64 21.82
CA THR A 88 -10.51 -12.94 23.26
C THR A 88 -9.55 -12.07 24.06
N THR A 89 -8.38 -11.75 23.50
CA THR A 89 -7.35 -10.95 24.19
C THR A 89 -7.53 -9.44 24.05
N GLY A 90 -8.44 -8.97 23.20
CA GLY A 90 -8.54 -7.55 22.83
C GLY A 90 -7.35 -7.04 22.01
N LEU A 91 -6.45 -7.92 21.54
CA LEU A 91 -5.35 -7.56 20.65
C LEU A 91 -5.83 -6.89 19.37
N GLY A 92 -7.02 -7.24 18.87
CA GLY A 92 -7.65 -6.53 17.75
C GLY A 92 -7.90 -5.06 18.06
N GLN A 93 -8.34 -4.75 19.29
CA GLN A 93 -8.59 -3.38 19.74
C GLN A 93 -7.27 -2.62 19.98
N TRP A 94 -6.24 -3.30 20.49
CA TRP A 94 -4.88 -2.75 20.59
C TRP A 94 -4.27 -2.45 19.22
N TYR A 95 -4.45 -3.35 18.24
CA TYR A 95 -4.03 -3.13 16.86
C TYR A 95 -4.78 -1.96 16.21
N GLN A 96 -6.10 -1.86 16.42
CA GLN A 96 -6.88 -0.70 15.96
C GLN A 96 -6.37 0.59 16.59
N ASN A 97 -6.06 0.60 17.89
CA ASN A 97 -5.52 1.77 18.58
C ASN A 97 -4.13 2.17 18.06
N ILE A 98 -3.25 1.20 17.82
CA ILE A 98 -1.94 1.45 17.21
C ILE A 98 -2.10 1.94 15.77
N SER A 99 -2.96 1.31 14.98
CA SER A 99 -3.25 1.73 13.62
C SER A 99 -3.84 3.14 13.57
N ASN A 100 -4.70 3.51 14.51
CA ASN A 100 -5.20 4.87 14.67
C ASN A 100 -4.06 5.83 14.99
N LEU A 101 -3.21 5.48 15.96
CA LEU A 101 -2.10 6.30 16.37
C LEU A 101 -1.10 6.49 15.23
N THR A 102 -0.74 5.42 14.51
CA THR A 102 0.18 5.48 13.37
C THR A 102 -0.44 6.20 12.19
N SER A 103 -1.74 6.05 11.93
CA SER A 103 -2.47 6.81 10.92
C SER A 103 -2.42 8.31 11.21
N LEU A 104 -2.67 8.71 12.46
CA LEU A 104 -2.50 10.10 12.90
C LEU A 104 -1.05 10.56 12.73
N TRP A 105 -0.09 9.80 13.26
CA TRP A 105 1.33 10.12 13.14
C TRP A 105 1.81 10.26 11.69
N ASN A 106 1.32 9.38 10.81
CA ASN A 106 1.67 9.37 9.41
C ASN A 106 1.14 10.64 8.73
N ASN A 107 -0.16 10.92 8.86
CA ASN A 107 -0.80 12.08 8.25
C ASN A 107 -0.27 13.42 8.79
N PHE A 108 0.10 13.48 10.08
CA PHE A 108 0.54 14.72 10.73
C PHE A 108 2.03 15.00 10.64
N PHE A 109 2.90 13.97 10.68
CA PHE A 109 4.35 14.18 10.84
C PHE A 109 5.17 13.54 9.74
N ILE A 110 5.01 12.24 9.51
CA ILE A 110 5.88 11.51 8.56
C ILE A 110 5.65 12.01 7.14
N GLU A 111 4.40 12.20 6.75
CA GLU A 111 4.06 12.55 5.38
C GLU A 111 4.44 13.98 5.03
N PRO A 112 4.11 15.02 5.81
CA PRO A 112 4.57 16.37 5.49
C PRO A 112 6.10 16.45 5.34
N ILE A 113 6.86 15.71 6.16
CA ILE A 113 8.33 15.69 6.08
C ILE A 113 8.80 14.98 4.80
N ARG A 114 8.28 13.78 4.52
CA ARG A 114 8.62 12.99 3.32
C ARG A 114 8.19 13.72 2.04
N ASP A 115 7.06 14.41 2.08
CA ASP A 115 6.36 14.93 0.91
C ASP A 115 6.83 16.33 0.51
N THR A 116 7.54 17.03 1.39
CA THR A 116 8.11 18.37 1.11
C THR A 116 9.50 18.28 0.46
N LEU A 117 10.22 17.18 0.64
CA LEU A 117 11.58 17.00 0.12
C LEU A 117 11.56 16.60 -1.36
N TRP A 118 12.14 17.42 -2.23
CA TRP A 118 12.37 17.17 -3.68
C TRP A 118 11.13 17.09 -4.58
N ARG A 119 9.97 17.54 -4.08
CA ARG A 119 8.72 17.58 -4.85
C ARG A 119 8.44 18.92 -5.48
N THR A 120 7.50 18.90 -6.41
CA THR A 120 6.92 20.10 -6.98
C THR A 120 6.19 20.88 -5.88
N PRO A 121 6.51 22.17 -5.68
CA PRO A 121 5.83 22.98 -4.67
C PRO A 121 4.32 22.94 -4.88
N SER A 122 3.60 22.60 -3.81
CA SER A 122 2.14 22.58 -3.78
C SER A 122 1.66 23.12 -2.46
N HIS A 123 0.40 23.57 -2.43
CA HIS A 123 -0.24 23.99 -1.21
C HIS A 123 -1.61 23.33 -1.09
N LYS A 124 -2.04 23.14 0.15
CA LYS A 124 -3.34 22.53 0.46
C LYS A 124 -4.43 23.57 0.25
N LEU A 125 -5.32 23.34 -0.71
CA LEU A 125 -6.43 24.22 -1.05
C LEU A 125 -7.64 23.97 -0.13
N HIS A 126 -7.92 22.70 0.16
CA HIS A 126 -9.03 22.29 1.01
C HIS A 126 -8.69 21.02 1.80
N SER A 127 -9.34 20.84 2.94
CA SER A 127 -9.30 19.58 3.70
C SER A 127 -10.58 19.33 4.47
N GLU A 128 -10.96 18.06 4.52
CA GLU A 128 -12.08 17.54 5.30
C GLU A 128 -11.64 16.25 5.98
N GLY A 129 -11.52 16.28 7.32
CA GLY A 129 -10.93 15.17 8.07
C GLY A 129 -9.50 14.89 7.62
N LYS A 130 -9.26 13.68 7.09
CA LYS A 130 -7.96 13.25 6.55
C LYS A 130 -7.83 13.52 5.06
N PHE A 131 -8.94 13.77 4.36
CA PHE A 131 -8.93 14.11 2.96
C PHE A 131 -8.38 15.52 2.76
N ALA A 132 -7.55 15.70 1.75
CA ALA A 132 -7.04 16.99 1.34
C ALA A 132 -7.02 17.12 -0.19
N LEU A 133 -7.26 18.34 -0.65
CA LEU A 133 -7.09 18.76 -2.03
C LEU A 133 -5.87 19.67 -2.09
N PHE A 134 -4.93 19.33 -2.96
CA PHE A 134 -3.71 20.10 -3.21
C PHE A 134 -3.77 20.80 -4.56
N HIS A 135 -3.21 21.99 -4.62
CA HIS A 135 -2.94 22.74 -5.85
C HIS A 135 -1.43 22.88 -6.03
N TYR A 136 -0.94 22.58 -7.23
CA TYR A 136 0.48 22.68 -7.54
C TYR A 136 0.83 24.07 -8.06
N ASN A 137 1.89 24.66 -7.49
CA ASN A 137 2.32 25.99 -7.86
C ASN A 137 3.06 25.96 -9.20
N HIS A 138 2.71 26.91 -10.07
CA HIS A 138 3.47 27.16 -11.28
C HIS A 138 4.76 27.92 -10.96
N ALA A 139 5.92 27.37 -11.34
CA ALA A 139 7.20 28.05 -11.17
C ALA A 139 7.35 29.22 -12.18
N ASP A 140 7.02 28.99 -13.46
CA ASP A 140 7.46 29.90 -14.54
C ASP A 140 6.38 30.30 -15.57
N LYS A 141 5.27 29.56 -15.69
CA LYS A 141 4.21 29.81 -16.68
C LYS A 141 2.84 29.84 -16.04
N ARG A 142 2.08 30.93 -16.26
CA ARG A 142 0.65 30.95 -15.92
C ARG A 142 -0.10 29.89 -16.74
N PRO A 143 -1.17 29.30 -16.17
CA PRO A 143 -2.05 28.41 -16.92
C PRO A 143 -2.47 29.05 -18.24
N ASN A 144 -2.50 28.26 -19.32
CA ASN A 144 -2.85 28.74 -20.66
C ASN A 144 -4.38 28.89 -20.86
N GLY A 145 -5.15 29.02 -19.78
CA GLY A 145 -6.61 29.15 -19.81
C GLY A 145 -7.36 27.86 -20.16
N LYS A 146 -6.67 26.71 -20.20
CA LYS A 146 -7.31 25.40 -20.35
C LYS A 146 -8.02 25.00 -19.06
N ALA A 147 -8.99 24.09 -19.18
CA ALA A 147 -9.66 23.51 -18.03
C ALA A 147 -8.65 22.87 -17.05
N PRO A 148 -8.83 23.06 -15.74
CA PRO A 148 -7.96 22.48 -14.73
C PRO A 148 -8.05 20.95 -14.73
N VAL A 149 -6.97 20.29 -14.32
CA VAL A 149 -6.87 18.83 -14.22
C VAL A 149 -6.87 18.42 -12.76
N LEU A 150 -7.86 17.63 -12.37
CA LEU A 150 -7.92 16.97 -11.07
C LEU A 150 -7.37 15.54 -11.17
N ILE A 151 -6.29 15.27 -10.45
CA ILE A 151 -5.68 13.96 -10.33
C ILE A 151 -6.29 13.23 -9.14
N ILE A 152 -6.96 12.12 -9.44
CA ILE A 152 -7.51 11.19 -8.46
C ILE A 152 -6.67 9.92 -8.51
N TYR A 153 -5.93 9.67 -7.43
CA TYR A 153 -5.04 8.50 -7.36
C TYR A 153 -5.63 7.38 -6.50
N ALA A 154 -4.95 6.22 -6.47
CA ALA A 154 -5.39 5.04 -5.75
C ALA A 154 -5.55 5.28 -4.22
N PHE A 155 -6.23 4.37 -3.53
CA PHE A 155 -6.39 4.42 -2.07
C PHE A 155 -5.19 3.85 -1.30
N ILE A 156 -4.48 2.89 -1.90
CA ILE A 156 -3.35 2.19 -1.24
C ILE A 156 -2.07 3.02 -1.36
N ASN A 157 -1.78 3.51 -2.58
CA ASN A 157 -0.67 4.41 -2.86
C ASN A 157 -1.20 5.82 -3.00
N ARG A 158 -0.42 6.84 -2.66
CA ARG A 158 -0.86 8.24 -2.73
C ARG A 158 -0.42 8.94 -4.01
N HIS A 159 -1.03 10.10 -4.25
CA HIS A 159 -0.84 10.94 -5.44
C HIS A 159 0.63 11.27 -5.74
N TYR A 160 1.49 11.28 -4.72
CA TYR A 160 2.89 11.62 -4.86
C TYR A 160 3.74 10.69 -5.70
N ILE A 161 3.29 9.46 -5.97
CA ILE A 161 4.02 8.54 -6.83
C ILE A 161 4.20 9.12 -8.25
N LEU A 162 3.36 10.08 -8.62
CA LEU A 162 3.45 10.84 -9.87
C LEU A 162 4.49 11.98 -9.81
N ASP A 163 5.07 12.24 -8.64
CA ASP A 163 6.00 13.35 -8.36
C ASP A 163 7.14 12.93 -7.41
N LEU A 164 7.74 11.75 -7.65
CA LEU A 164 8.80 11.19 -6.79
C LEU A 164 10.15 11.88 -6.93
N LEU A 165 10.60 12.05 -8.17
CA LEU A 165 11.89 12.64 -8.49
C LEU A 165 11.69 13.74 -9.52
N PRO A 166 12.40 14.88 -9.41
CA PRO A 166 12.23 15.99 -10.33
C PRO A 166 12.37 15.61 -11.81
N GLN A 167 13.25 14.66 -12.16
CA GLN A 167 13.55 14.32 -13.57
C GLN A 167 12.47 13.44 -14.23
N VAL A 168 11.70 12.70 -13.44
CA VAL A 168 10.66 11.76 -13.92
C VAL A 168 9.26 12.13 -13.42
N SER A 169 9.11 13.33 -12.86
CA SER A 169 7.83 13.83 -12.36
C SER A 169 6.86 14.08 -13.51
N ILE A 170 5.74 13.36 -13.46
CA ILE A 170 4.61 13.54 -14.38
C ILE A 170 3.96 14.90 -14.09
N ILE A 171 3.84 15.28 -12.81
CA ILE A 171 3.27 16.57 -12.40
C ILE A 171 4.05 17.74 -13.02
N ARG A 172 5.39 17.74 -12.93
CA ARG A 172 6.23 18.80 -13.52
C ARG A 172 6.05 18.88 -15.03
N SER A 173 5.95 17.73 -15.71
CA SER A 173 5.75 17.67 -17.16
C SER A 173 4.40 18.28 -17.58
N LEU A 174 3.34 17.99 -16.82
CA LEU A 174 2.01 18.55 -17.06
C LEU A 174 1.96 20.06 -16.78
N LEU A 175 2.56 20.53 -15.69
CA LEU A 175 2.69 21.96 -15.37
C LEU A 175 3.49 22.71 -16.44
N ALA A 176 4.59 22.13 -16.94
CA ALA A 176 5.40 22.71 -18.00
C ALA A 176 4.64 22.84 -19.34
N SER A 177 3.64 21.97 -19.55
CA SER A 177 2.71 22.02 -20.67
C SER A 177 1.62 23.11 -20.51
N GLY A 178 1.63 23.82 -19.38
CA GLY A 178 0.74 24.94 -19.07
C GLY A 178 -0.62 24.54 -18.51
N LEU A 179 -0.77 23.29 -18.05
CA LEU A 179 -2.00 22.81 -17.40
C LEU A 179 -2.02 23.21 -15.92
N ASP A 180 -3.19 23.56 -15.42
CA ASP A 180 -3.42 23.84 -13.99
C ASP A 180 -3.76 22.52 -13.27
N ILE A 181 -2.96 22.15 -12.26
CA ILE A 181 -2.98 20.78 -11.70
C ILE A 181 -3.40 20.80 -10.23
N PHE A 182 -4.39 19.95 -9.94
CA PHE A 182 -4.88 19.64 -8.61
C PHE A 182 -4.74 18.15 -8.34
N ALA A 183 -4.53 17.75 -7.08
CA ALA A 183 -4.48 16.34 -6.70
C ALA A 183 -5.20 16.09 -5.37
N THR A 184 -5.91 14.96 -5.31
CA THR A 184 -6.54 14.47 -4.10
C THR A 184 -5.56 13.68 -3.25
N ASP A 185 -5.65 13.85 -1.94
CA ASP A 185 -5.01 13.01 -0.94
C ASP A 185 -6.07 12.44 0.00
N TRP A 186 -6.18 11.12 0.05
CA TRP A 186 -7.17 10.44 0.89
C TRP A 186 -6.78 10.40 2.37
N GLY A 187 -5.48 10.58 2.66
CA GLY A 187 -4.96 10.30 4.00
C GLY A 187 -4.81 8.80 4.28
N THR A 188 -4.32 8.48 5.48
CA THR A 188 -4.18 7.11 5.95
C THR A 188 -5.47 6.69 6.63
N PRO A 189 -6.15 5.61 6.18
CA PRO A 189 -7.37 5.14 6.85
C PRO A 189 -7.08 4.74 8.29
N SER A 190 -8.08 4.83 9.15
CA SER A 190 -8.04 4.30 10.51
C SER A 190 -9.40 3.73 10.90
N SER A 191 -9.54 3.15 12.10
CA SER A 191 -10.81 2.55 12.54
C SER A 191 -11.98 3.55 12.58
N TYR A 192 -11.72 4.84 12.76
CA TYR A 192 -12.73 5.90 12.68
C TYR A 192 -13.37 6.03 11.29
N ASP A 193 -12.73 5.49 10.25
CA ASP A 193 -13.19 5.54 8.87
C ASP A 193 -13.98 4.29 8.46
N GLN A 194 -14.27 3.36 9.40
CA GLN A 194 -14.93 2.09 9.11
C GLN A 194 -16.29 2.23 8.43
N ASP A 195 -16.98 3.34 8.69
CA ASP A 195 -18.31 3.63 8.14
C ASP A 195 -18.24 4.44 6.83
N LEU A 196 -17.04 4.75 6.32
CA LEU A 196 -16.88 5.42 5.04
C LEU A 196 -17.29 4.50 3.89
N THR A 197 -18.20 4.98 3.06
CA THR A 197 -18.66 4.29 1.87
C THR A 197 -18.13 4.95 0.61
N LEU A 198 -18.14 4.23 -0.52
CA LEU A 198 -17.78 4.79 -1.83
C LEU A 198 -18.61 6.06 -2.16
N HIS A 199 -19.87 6.09 -1.72
CA HIS A 199 -20.74 7.25 -1.86
C HIS A 199 -20.14 8.51 -1.22
N HIS A 200 -19.53 8.39 -0.04
CA HIS A 200 -18.90 9.52 0.65
C HIS A 200 -17.67 10.03 -0.12
N TYR A 201 -16.83 9.14 -0.63
CA TYR A 201 -15.67 9.54 -1.43
C TYR A 201 -16.07 10.31 -2.70
N ILE A 202 -17.13 9.87 -3.38
CA ILE A 202 -17.56 10.49 -4.64
C ILE A 202 -18.35 11.78 -4.35
N ASN A 203 -19.45 11.67 -3.61
CA ASN A 203 -20.44 12.75 -3.51
C ASN A 203 -20.08 13.79 -2.44
N ASN A 204 -19.16 13.48 -1.52
CA ASN A 204 -18.68 14.47 -0.56
C ASN A 204 -17.28 14.96 -0.94
N TYR A 205 -16.28 14.07 -1.01
CA TYR A 205 -14.91 14.54 -1.22
C TYR A 205 -14.65 15.03 -2.64
N LEU A 206 -14.97 14.22 -3.66
CA LEU A 206 -14.69 14.59 -5.05
C LEU A 206 -15.60 15.72 -5.54
N ASP A 207 -16.89 15.66 -5.24
CA ASP A 207 -17.85 16.71 -5.63
C ASP A 207 -17.45 18.08 -5.07
N LYS A 208 -17.18 18.17 -3.76
CA LYS A 208 -16.68 19.41 -3.14
C LYS A 208 -15.32 19.83 -3.69
N SER A 209 -14.46 18.88 -4.07
CA SER A 209 -13.17 19.22 -4.68
C SER A 209 -13.35 19.91 -6.03
N VAL A 210 -14.28 19.44 -6.86
CA VAL A 210 -14.61 20.08 -8.14
C VAL A 210 -15.15 21.49 -7.90
N ASP A 211 -16.03 21.68 -6.93
CA ASP A 211 -16.52 23.02 -6.58
C ASP A 211 -15.40 23.95 -6.09
N LYS A 212 -14.49 23.45 -5.25
CA LYS A 212 -13.32 24.22 -4.79
C LYS A 212 -12.38 24.59 -5.92
N ILE A 213 -12.20 23.73 -6.90
CA ILE A 213 -11.41 24.02 -8.10
C ILE A 213 -12.09 25.12 -8.92
N ARG A 214 -13.41 25.03 -9.13
CA ARG A 214 -14.18 26.04 -9.86
C ARG A 214 -14.20 27.41 -9.17
N GLU A 215 -14.11 27.45 -7.85
CA GLU A 215 -13.97 28.71 -7.08
C GLU A 215 -12.56 29.31 -7.19
N HIS A 216 -11.54 28.47 -7.41
CA HIS A 216 -10.14 28.88 -7.47
C HIS A 216 -9.72 29.39 -8.86
N THR A 217 -10.23 28.75 -9.92
CA THR A 217 -9.91 29.06 -11.34
C THR A 217 -10.84 30.12 -11.92
#